data_AF-A0A7V6LHJ2-F1
#
_entry.id   AF-A0A7V6LHJ2-F1
#
_cell.length_a   1.000
_cell.length_b   1.000
_cell.length_c   1.000
_cell.angle_alpha   90.00
_cell.angle_beta   90.00
_cell.angle_gamma   90.00
#
_symmetry.space_group_name_H-M   'P 1'
#
loop_
_entity.id
_entity.type
_entity.pdbx_description
1 polymer ?
#
loop_
_entity_poly.entity_id
_entity_poly.type
_entity_poly.pdbx_seq_one_letter_code
_entity_poly.pdbx_strand_id
1 'polypeptide(L)'
;MRTNALGMGAVIAVCAICVQGATKIWTGSGADAKFSTDGNWEDMAAPVNGDTLVFQGENAVAENDFDSTVQFAAIYMSNSVPFTIRGNTLYLSGSRIFAKTLSTTITDRFEADVVFSGGAYLGAANVNRHHITFGGTVASASGGDTADCHSNRKHLHL
;
A
#
# COMPACT_ATOMS: atom_id res chain seq x y z
N MET A 1 11.45 -61.24 24.49
CA MET A 1 10.51 -60.32 25.17
C MET A 1 11.15 -58.95 25.23
N ARG A 2 10.41 -57.93 24.74
CA ARG A 2 10.52 -56.47 25.02
C ARG A 2 11.78 -55.73 24.52
N THR A 3 11.72 -54.59 23.85
CA THR A 3 10.65 -53.76 23.24
C THR A 3 11.39 -52.71 22.39
N ASN A 4 11.03 -52.54 21.12
CA ASN A 4 11.56 -51.47 20.28
C ASN A 4 10.88 -50.14 20.63
N ALA A 5 11.71 -49.11 20.78
CA ALA A 5 11.31 -47.72 20.96
C ALA A 5 10.75 -47.13 19.67
N LEU A 6 9.70 -46.31 19.76
CA LEU A 6 9.42 -45.26 18.79
C LEU A 6 8.82 -44.06 19.53
N GLY A 7 9.60 -42.98 19.62
CA GLY A 7 9.14 -41.69 20.13
C GLY A 7 8.18 -41.06 19.15
N MET A 8 6.98 -40.71 19.62
CA MET A 8 6.04 -39.88 18.89
C MET A 8 6.47 -38.42 19.00
N GLY A 9 7.32 -37.98 18.06
CA GLY A 9 7.52 -36.55 17.83
C GLY A 9 6.27 -35.98 17.16
N ALA A 10 5.48 -35.20 17.90
CA ALA A 10 4.38 -34.43 17.34
C ALA A 10 4.97 -33.34 16.42
N VAL A 11 4.88 -33.53 15.11
CA VAL A 11 5.17 -32.48 14.13
C VAL A 11 4.00 -31.50 14.21
N ILE A 12 4.20 -30.38 14.91
CA ILE A 12 3.30 -29.23 14.85
C ILE A 12 3.46 -28.64 13.46
N ALA A 13 2.51 -28.96 12.57
CA ALA A 13 2.36 -28.25 11.31
C ALA A 13 1.92 -26.82 11.64
N VAL A 14 2.87 -25.89 11.67
CA VAL A 14 2.57 -24.45 11.62
C VAL A 14 1.97 -24.20 10.25
N CYS A 15 0.64 -24.24 10.18
CA CYS A 15 -0.09 -23.70 9.04
C CYS A 15 0.19 -22.20 9.07
N ALA A 16 1.02 -21.70 8.14
CA ALA A 16 1.21 -20.27 7.97
C ALA A 16 -0.15 -19.68 7.61
N ILE A 17 -0.85 -19.12 8.60
CA ILE A 17 -2.07 -18.36 8.37
C ILE A 17 -1.62 -17.15 7.56
N CYS A 18 -2.00 -17.10 6.28
CA CYS A 18 -1.92 -15.89 5.50
C CYS A 18 -2.89 -14.89 6.15
N VAL A 19 -2.44 -14.11 7.14
CA VAL A 19 -3.20 -12.95 7.59
C VAL A 19 -3.24 -12.00 6.39
N GLN A 20 -4.38 -11.99 5.71
CA GLN A 20 -4.69 -11.00 4.70
C GLN A 20 -5.35 -9.83 5.43
N GLY A 21 -4.74 -8.65 5.40
CA GLY A 21 -5.35 -7.47 5.99
C GLY A 21 -6.64 -7.07 5.26
N ALA A 22 -7.44 -6.25 5.91
CA ALA A 22 -8.69 -5.73 5.39
C ALA A 22 -8.46 -4.72 4.26
N THR A 23 -9.51 -4.43 3.50
CA THR A 23 -9.52 -3.27 2.61
C THR A 23 -10.07 -2.07 3.38
N LYS A 24 -9.28 -1.01 3.49
CA LYS A 24 -9.58 0.22 4.23
C LYS A 24 -9.85 1.33 3.24
N ILE A 25 -11.06 1.88 3.28
CA ILE A 25 -11.53 2.88 2.33
C ILE A 25 -11.47 4.25 2.98
N TRP A 26 -10.67 5.15 2.42
CA TRP A 26 -10.54 6.52 2.88
C TRP A 26 -11.79 7.33 2.57
N THR A 27 -12.37 7.95 3.60
CA THR A 27 -13.46 8.93 3.50
C THR A 27 -12.96 10.33 3.85
N GLY A 28 -11.89 10.47 4.64
CA GLY A 28 -11.37 11.74 5.12
C GLY A 28 -12.38 12.59 5.89
N SER A 29 -13.40 11.95 6.47
CA SER A 29 -14.51 12.63 7.17
C SER A 29 -14.26 12.84 8.67
N GLY A 30 -13.09 12.44 9.16
CA GLY A 30 -12.68 12.59 10.55
C GLY A 30 -12.29 14.03 10.92
N ALA A 31 -11.83 14.20 12.16
CA ALA A 31 -11.48 15.51 12.70
C ALA A 31 -10.17 16.09 12.12
N ASP A 32 -9.35 15.25 11.51
CA ASP A 32 -8.11 15.60 10.84
C ASP A 32 -7.89 14.70 9.61
N ALA A 33 -6.75 14.83 8.94
CA ALA A 33 -6.42 14.05 7.76
C ALA A 33 -5.51 12.84 8.05
N LYS A 34 -5.41 12.37 9.29
CA LYS A 34 -4.47 11.31 9.68
C LYS A 34 -4.99 9.90 9.42
N PHE A 35 -4.10 8.99 9.08
CA PHE A 35 -4.45 7.57 8.91
C PHE A 35 -4.86 6.91 10.22
N SER A 36 -4.29 7.31 11.37
CA SER A 36 -4.65 6.76 12.68
C SER A 36 -6.03 7.20 13.20
N THR A 37 -6.67 8.17 12.55
CA THR A 37 -8.00 8.65 12.95
C THR A 37 -9.08 7.75 12.35
N ASP A 38 -9.72 6.94 13.20
CA ASP A 38 -10.80 5.99 12.82
C ASP A 38 -11.86 6.61 11.91
N GLY A 39 -12.30 7.85 12.21
CA GLY A 39 -13.33 8.56 11.44
C GLY A 39 -12.96 8.93 10.01
N ASN A 40 -11.70 8.75 9.60
CA ASN A 40 -11.26 8.94 8.22
C ASN A 40 -11.47 7.71 7.33
N TRP A 41 -11.93 6.59 7.90
CA TRP A 41 -12.11 5.33 7.21
C TRP A 41 -13.58 4.91 7.24
N GLU A 42 -14.04 4.29 6.15
CA GLU A 42 -15.46 3.96 5.96
C GLU A 42 -16.05 3.08 7.07
N ASP A 43 -15.25 2.14 7.59
CA ASP A 43 -15.65 1.22 8.65
C ASP A 43 -15.40 1.75 10.07
N MET A 44 -15.05 3.04 10.20
CA MET A 44 -14.76 3.70 11.48
C MET A 44 -13.66 3.00 12.27
N ALA A 45 -12.65 2.49 11.58
CA ALA A 45 -11.47 1.89 12.18
C ALA A 45 -10.22 2.28 11.38
N ALA A 46 -9.14 2.64 12.06
CA ALA A 46 -7.86 2.92 11.43
C ALA A 46 -7.26 1.63 10.82
N PRO A 47 -6.46 1.75 9.75
CA PRO A 47 -5.72 0.64 9.19
C PRO A 47 -4.73 0.04 10.18
N VAL A 48 -4.50 -1.26 10.03
CA VAL A 48 -3.46 -2.00 10.74
C VAL A 48 -2.52 -2.69 9.75
N ASN A 49 -1.47 -3.31 10.28
CA ASN A 49 -0.46 -3.99 9.46
C ASN A 49 -1.09 -5.05 8.55
N GLY A 50 -0.75 -4.99 7.26
CA GLY A 50 -1.23 -5.89 6.22
C GLY A 50 -2.48 -5.39 5.47
N ASP A 51 -3.08 -4.28 5.89
CA ASP A 51 -4.28 -3.74 5.23
C ASP A 51 -3.97 -3.15 3.86
N THR A 52 -4.95 -3.19 2.97
CA THR A 52 -4.93 -2.49 1.67
C THR A 52 -5.67 -1.17 1.80
N LEU A 53 -5.04 -0.08 1.37
CA LEU A 53 -5.65 1.25 1.44
C LEU A 53 -6.29 1.62 0.10
N VAL A 54 -7.51 2.14 0.12
CA VAL A 54 -8.23 2.64 -1.05
C VAL A 54 -8.56 4.10 -0.86
N PHE A 55 -7.99 4.96 -1.69
CA PHE A 55 -8.27 6.39 -1.70
C PHE A 55 -9.39 6.69 -2.71
N GLN A 56 -10.47 7.31 -2.23
CA GLN A 56 -11.63 7.67 -3.04
C GLN A 56 -12.33 8.92 -2.47
N GLY A 57 -13.40 9.35 -3.15
CA GLY A 57 -14.15 10.54 -2.74
C GLY A 57 -13.42 11.85 -3.04
N GLU A 58 -13.80 12.90 -2.31
CA GLU A 58 -13.35 14.27 -2.57
C GLU A 58 -12.40 14.84 -1.49
N ASN A 59 -12.30 14.18 -0.32
CA ASN A 59 -11.38 14.58 0.74
C ASN A 59 -9.95 14.14 0.40
N ALA A 60 -9.33 14.94 -0.46
CA ALA A 60 -8.16 14.56 -1.24
C ALA A 60 -6.80 14.82 -0.57
N VAL A 61 -6.79 14.99 0.75
CA VAL A 61 -5.55 15.11 1.54
C VAL A 61 -5.57 14.01 2.58
N ALA A 62 -4.52 13.20 2.59
CA ALA A 62 -4.38 12.11 3.54
C ALA A 62 -2.93 12.06 4.07
N GLU A 63 -2.78 11.89 5.37
CA GLU A 63 -1.51 12.02 6.08
C GLU A 63 -1.21 10.72 6.83
N ASN A 64 -0.16 10.03 6.39
CA ASN A 64 0.34 8.88 7.11
C ASN A 64 1.09 9.33 8.35
N ASP A 65 0.58 8.95 9.52
CA ASP A 65 1.19 9.21 10.82
C ASP A 65 1.66 7.93 11.53
N PHE A 66 1.58 6.78 10.85
CA PHE A 66 2.17 5.53 11.31
C PHE A 66 3.69 5.51 11.10
N ASP A 67 4.40 4.77 11.95
CA ASP A 67 5.82 4.49 11.80
C ASP A 67 6.07 3.19 11.00
N SER A 68 7.31 2.73 10.95
CA SER A 68 7.71 1.53 10.20
C SER A 68 7.15 0.21 10.73
N THR A 69 6.46 0.21 11.87
CA THR A 69 5.82 -0.99 12.43
C THR A 69 4.52 -1.35 11.72
N VAL A 70 3.93 -0.42 10.97
CA VAL A 70 2.73 -0.66 10.16
C VAL A 70 3.12 -0.68 8.68
N GLN A 71 2.90 -1.82 8.03
CA GLN A 71 3.13 -1.99 6.60
C GLN A 71 1.82 -2.32 5.88
N PHE A 72 1.45 -1.52 4.89
CA PHE A 72 0.24 -1.76 4.10
C PHE A 72 0.52 -2.78 3.00
N ALA A 73 -0.45 -3.63 2.67
CA ALA A 73 -0.27 -4.61 1.60
C ALA A 73 -0.21 -3.94 0.22
N ALA A 74 -1.05 -2.94 -0.01
CA ALA A 74 -1.13 -2.21 -1.28
C ALA A 74 -1.86 -0.87 -1.10
N ILE A 75 -1.73 0.00 -2.10
CA ILE A 75 -2.50 1.24 -2.22
C ILE A 75 -3.24 1.26 -3.56
N TYR A 76 -4.52 1.62 -3.51
CA TYR A 76 -5.37 1.80 -4.68
C TYR A 76 -5.96 3.21 -4.76
N MET A 77 -5.65 3.91 -5.84
CA MET A 77 -6.20 5.21 -6.19
C MET A 77 -7.49 5.01 -7.00
N SER A 78 -8.63 5.06 -6.32
CA SER A 78 -10.00 4.95 -6.87
C SER A 78 -10.72 6.31 -6.90
N ASN A 79 -10.00 7.39 -6.65
CA ASN A 79 -10.42 8.77 -6.70
C ASN A 79 -10.65 9.27 -8.13
N SER A 80 -11.34 10.40 -8.23
CA SER A 80 -11.58 11.14 -9.48
C SER A 80 -11.12 12.61 -9.37
N VAL A 81 -10.57 13.00 -8.22
CA VAL A 81 -9.94 14.30 -7.96
C VAL A 81 -8.48 14.07 -7.54
N PRO A 82 -7.54 15.00 -7.80
CA PRO A 82 -6.14 14.85 -7.40
C PRO A 82 -5.97 14.69 -5.89
N PHE A 83 -5.36 13.58 -5.44
CA PHE A 83 -5.00 13.35 -4.05
C PHE A 83 -3.55 13.77 -3.75
N THR A 84 -3.34 14.29 -2.55
CA THR A 84 -2.02 14.46 -1.92
C THR A 84 -1.91 13.52 -0.72
N ILE A 85 -0.99 12.56 -0.81
CA ILE A 85 -0.65 11.64 0.28
C ILE A 85 0.71 12.05 0.85
N ARG A 86 0.74 12.46 2.12
CA ARG A 86 1.92 13.04 2.79
C ARG A 86 2.19 12.39 4.14
N GLY A 87 3.19 12.89 4.86
CA GLY A 87 3.53 12.45 6.21
C GLY A 87 4.72 11.48 6.23
N ASN A 88 4.69 10.54 7.16
CA ASN A 88 5.73 9.54 7.35
C ASN A 88 5.85 8.61 6.13
N THR A 89 7.02 7.97 5.99
CA THR A 89 7.29 6.94 4.97
C THR A 89 6.20 5.87 4.95
N LEU A 90 5.67 5.60 3.75
CA LEU A 90 4.74 4.52 3.50
C LEU A 90 5.51 3.22 3.29
N TYR A 91 5.40 2.29 4.23
CA TYR A 91 5.95 0.95 4.09
C TYR A 91 4.91 0.02 3.48
N LEU A 92 5.28 -0.64 2.39
CA LEU A 92 4.44 -1.60 1.68
C LEU A 92 5.01 -3.00 1.83
N SER A 93 4.24 -3.89 2.45
CA SER A 93 4.59 -5.31 2.58
C SER A 93 4.36 -6.08 1.28
N GLY A 94 3.45 -5.57 0.43
CA GLY A 94 3.28 -6.00 -0.95
C GLY A 94 4.02 -5.11 -1.94
N SER A 95 3.68 -5.29 -3.21
CA SER A 95 4.45 -4.75 -4.33
C SER A 95 3.71 -3.72 -5.16
N ARG A 96 2.57 -3.17 -4.71
CA ARG A 96 1.62 -2.50 -5.63
C ARG A 96 1.09 -1.16 -5.13
N ILE A 97 1.24 -0.15 -5.99
CA ILE A 97 0.41 1.06 -6.01
C ILE A 97 -0.25 1.12 -7.39
N PHE A 98 -1.59 1.20 -7.44
CA PHE A 98 -2.36 1.18 -8.68
C PHE A 98 -3.41 2.30 -8.71
N ALA A 99 -3.75 2.76 -9.91
CA ALA A 99 -4.74 3.81 -10.16
C ALA A 99 -5.75 3.33 -11.21
N LYS A 100 -7.05 3.63 -11.03
CA LYS A 100 -8.08 3.27 -12.02
C LYS A 100 -8.00 4.13 -13.29
N THR A 101 -8.45 3.63 -14.43
CA THR A 101 -8.66 4.47 -15.62
C THR A 101 -9.74 5.51 -15.39
N LEU A 102 -9.52 6.73 -15.91
CA LEU A 102 -10.45 7.85 -15.79
C LEU A 102 -10.86 8.42 -17.15
N SER A 103 -11.98 9.14 -17.16
CA SER A 103 -12.44 9.92 -18.32
C SER A 103 -11.74 11.28 -18.40
N THR A 104 -11.32 11.84 -17.26
CA THR A 104 -10.58 13.11 -17.13
C THR A 104 -9.17 12.86 -16.61
N THR A 105 -8.24 13.75 -16.96
CA THR A 105 -6.86 13.67 -16.46
C THR A 105 -6.75 14.21 -15.05
N ILE A 106 -6.27 13.39 -14.12
CA ILE A 106 -5.82 13.81 -12.80
C ILE A 106 -4.41 13.29 -12.53
N THR A 107 -3.77 13.90 -11.54
CA THR A 107 -2.45 13.49 -11.06
C THR A 107 -2.47 13.45 -9.55
N ASP A 108 -2.29 12.27 -8.98
CA ASP A 108 -2.06 12.11 -7.55
C ASP A 108 -0.60 12.34 -7.21
N ARG A 109 -0.35 12.81 -5.99
CA ARG A 109 0.99 13.13 -5.49
C ARG A 109 1.25 12.42 -4.17
N PHE A 110 2.25 11.57 -4.16
CA PHE A 110 2.84 11.00 -2.95
C PHE A 110 4.01 11.89 -2.54
N GLU A 111 3.82 12.73 -1.53
CA GLU A 111 4.88 13.54 -0.94
C GLU A 111 5.68 12.78 0.12
N ALA A 112 5.08 11.75 0.73
CA ALA A 112 5.79 10.81 1.57
C ALA A 112 6.74 9.92 0.75
N ASP A 113 7.83 9.49 1.37
CA ASP A 113 8.66 8.41 0.83
C ASP A 113 7.84 7.11 0.76
N VAL A 114 8.14 6.25 -0.21
CA VAL A 114 7.51 4.94 -0.38
C VAL A 114 8.57 3.86 -0.41
N VAL A 115 8.45 2.89 0.49
CA VAL A 115 9.37 1.75 0.59
C VAL A 115 8.60 0.45 0.44
N PHE A 116 8.94 -0.30 -0.60
CA PHE A 116 8.44 -1.65 -0.82
C PHE A 116 9.36 -2.67 -0.13
N SER A 117 8.79 -3.63 0.59
CA SER A 117 9.55 -4.73 1.21
C SER A 117 10.09 -5.72 0.17
N GLY A 118 9.42 -5.81 -0.99
CA GLY A 118 9.77 -6.65 -2.14
C GLY A 118 9.89 -5.84 -3.43
N GLY A 119 9.82 -6.51 -4.59
CA GLY A 119 9.82 -5.81 -5.88
C GLY A 119 8.68 -4.80 -5.98
N ALA A 120 8.89 -3.68 -6.67
CA ALA A 120 7.90 -2.61 -6.79
C ALA A 120 7.23 -2.63 -8.18
N TYR A 121 5.91 -2.67 -8.20
CA TYR A 121 5.06 -2.47 -9.38
C TYR A 121 4.25 -1.19 -9.21
N LEU A 122 4.56 -0.21 -10.05
CA LEU A 122 3.85 1.06 -10.10
C LEU A 122 2.87 1.06 -11.29
N GLY A 123 1.59 1.24 -10.97
CA GLY A 123 0.49 1.32 -11.93
C GLY A 123 -0.10 -0.03 -12.36
N ALA A 124 -0.94 0.01 -13.39
CA ALA A 124 -1.36 -1.16 -14.15
C ALA A 124 -1.35 -0.87 -15.65
N ALA A 125 -1.19 -1.92 -16.45
CA ALA A 125 -1.28 -1.82 -17.90
C ALA A 125 -2.62 -1.18 -18.32
N ASN A 126 -2.57 -0.24 -19.27
CA ASN A 126 -3.73 0.45 -19.85
C ASN A 126 -4.48 1.40 -18.92
N VAL A 127 -3.87 1.87 -17.83
CA VAL A 127 -4.42 2.99 -17.04
C VAL A 127 -4.29 4.28 -17.85
N ASN A 128 -5.43 4.86 -18.21
CA ASN A 128 -5.48 6.12 -18.94
C ASN A 128 -5.92 7.27 -18.03
N ARG A 129 -5.26 8.43 -18.17
CA ARG A 129 -5.63 9.72 -17.56
C ARG A 129 -5.60 9.75 -16.02
N HIS A 130 -5.05 8.73 -15.37
CA HIS A 130 -4.84 8.74 -13.93
C HIS A 130 -3.35 8.59 -13.66
N HIS A 131 -2.69 9.71 -13.40
CA HIS A 131 -1.26 9.75 -13.18
C HIS A 131 -0.96 9.70 -11.69
N ILE A 132 0.16 9.07 -11.34
CA ILE A 132 0.73 9.09 -9.98
C ILE A 132 2.11 9.70 -10.08
N THR A 133 2.41 10.65 -9.20
CA THR A 133 3.72 11.28 -9.07
C THR A 133 4.25 11.09 -7.66
N PHE A 134 5.56 10.94 -7.55
CA PHE A 134 6.27 10.82 -6.27
C PHE A 134 7.13 12.07 -6.10
N GLY A 135 6.85 12.83 -5.05
CA GLY A 135 7.70 13.91 -4.56
C GLY A 135 8.76 13.41 -3.59
N GLY A 136 8.50 12.29 -2.90
CA GLY A 136 9.46 11.57 -2.05
C GLY A 136 10.22 10.48 -2.80
N THR A 137 11.13 9.82 -2.09
CA THR A 137 11.91 8.69 -2.59
C THR A 137 11.04 7.46 -2.77
N VAL A 138 11.23 6.73 -3.87
CA VAL A 138 10.64 5.40 -4.07
C VAL A 138 11.75 4.36 -4.02
N ALA A 139 11.71 3.47 -3.04
CA ALA A 139 12.72 2.44 -2.84
C ALA A 139 12.13 1.03 -2.72
N SER A 140 12.92 0.05 -3.13
CA SER A 140 12.66 -1.37 -2.89
C SER A 140 13.74 -1.90 -1.93
N ALA A 141 13.33 -2.52 -0.82
CA ALA A 141 14.24 -3.14 0.14
C ALA A 141 15.02 -4.32 -0.47
N SER A 142 14.55 -4.89 -1.58
CA SER A 142 15.26 -5.93 -2.32
C SER A 142 16.22 -5.41 -3.40
N GLY A 143 16.32 -4.08 -3.56
CA GLY A 143 17.21 -3.44 -4.54
C GLY A 143 16.81 -3.63 -6.01
N GLY A 144 15.62 -4.17 -6.28
CA GLY A 144 15.08 -4.32 -7.63
C GLY A 144 14.56 -3.00 -8.20
N ASP A 145 14.78 -2.77 -9.50
CA ASP A 145 14.31 -1.59 -10.23
C ASP A 145 12.81 -1.34 -9.99
N THR A 146 12.43 -0.09 -9.78
CA THR A 146 11.03 0.34 -9.77
C THR A 146 10.47 0.18 -11.19
N ALA A 147 9.70 -0.88 -11.42
CA ALA A 147 9.12 -1.14 -12.73
C ALA A 147 7.82 -0.34 -12.91
N ASP A 148 7.87 0.71 -13.72
CA ASP A 148 6.67 1.35 -14.28
C ASP A 148 6.07 0.42 -15.35
N CYS A 149 4.78 0.11 -15.22
CA CYS A 149 4.03 -0.68 -16.20
C CYS A 149 3.91 0.01 -17.58
N HIS A 150 4.21 1.31 -17.69
CA HIS A 150 4.45 1.99 -18.98
C HIS A 150 5.89 1.78 -19.44
N SER A 151 6.17 0.60 -20.00
CA SER A 151 7.46 0.26 -20.63
C SER A 151 7.71 1.06 -21.91
N ASN A 152 7.85 2.39 -21.82
CA ASN A 152 8.44 3.25 -22.86
C ASN A 152 8.90 4.66 -22.40
N ARG A 153 8.87 5.03 -21.12
CA ARG A 153 9.60 6.22 -20.66
C ARG A 153 10.39 5.96 -19.39
N LYS A 154 11.66 5.58 -19.59
CA LYS A 154 12.70 5.71 -18.57
C LYS A 154 12.85 7.18 -18.22
N HIS A 155 12.37 7.61 -17.06
CA HIS A 155 12.93 8.78 -16.37
C HIS A 155 12.96 8.49 -14.87
N LEU A 156 13.97 7.72 -14.49
CA LEU A 156 14.58 7.78 -13.17
C LEU A 156 15.62 8.91 -13.24
N HIS A 157 15.40 10.00 -12.52
CA HIS A 157 16.50 10.89 -12.14
C HIS A 157 16.66 10.77 -10.62
N LEU A 158 17.87 10.38 -10.22
CA LEU A 158 18.38 10.32 -8.85
C LEU A 158 18.35 11.71 -8.20
#